data_AF-A0A6G0USR0-F1
#
_entry.id   AF-A0A6G0USR0-F1
#
_cell.length_a   1.000
_cell.length_b   1.000
_cell.length_c   1.000
_cell.angle_alpha   90.00
_cell.angle_beta   90.00
_cell.angle_gamma   90.00
#
_symmetry.space_group_name_H-M   'P 1'
#
loop_
_entity.id
_entity.type
_entity.pdbx_description
1 polymer ?
#
loop_
_entity_poly.entity_id
_entity_poly.type
_entity_poly.pdbx_seq_one_letter_code
_entity_poly.pdbx_strand_id
1 'polypeptide(L)'
;METIFFSAGYVRGRKSATPKGVEGYVFLSVPIADPPVGPLRFKAPVPRTSWRGVLDTTDYTVSCYWNTSRTSYNAADFNMDEDCLQVHIFTNRFCLLSGGCSVAMYVHGGGFQFGSPLQFDENIIVENFNNASRNVIFVTVNVRQAVFGIFNLNWKLDLSMDMNVGLHDLVHSIKWIKSEIQAFGGDPNRLTLMGHSGGGALVKLLAMCPKSRDLVNQVISMSAGEELVLVHDKNQESSRQIAKVVGCASFDIEDEKWDNVEEVEKVLGCLRSKSGKELADTQKAIEPDFELLNIARDFGENALVADSLEVMEAEMNPIPVLVGTSSKEYLESKSTVVNGVQVDQTELRYWCQETLRFAGYIQPSNKVIIACMKEYNTTSRSMYIYDDPKFFVSARTFLERQTKRGGKGFLYEYSYPDIGGAYVRGPNMPPFTPDESPHHSQELAYILGQHLGTFTPKDDQVQFLLTQFFVDFMNQGTPGTEKRTWTEFDPEKGNYFDIDFPDPDLESPGMQSGYHQEGYDFWHVFIPTIAGPKFTPLFEADVFNEQSLGAEAEKISPKKNKPVDRASLNWELMFWIGAGVILLLIISLVLVCWKLQSKKSEYERL
;
A
#
# COMPACT_ATOMS: atom_id res chain seq x y z
N MET A 1 3.99 -18.91 -31.76
CA MET A 1 3.32 -19.70 -30.72
C MET A 1 2.30 -18.79 -30.09
N GLU A 2 1.05 -18.86 -30.56
CA GLU A 2 -0.05 -18.04 -30.02
C GLU A 2 -0.95 -18.87 -29.11
N THR A 3 -0.74 -20.19 -29.03
CA THR A 3 -1.44 -21.08 -28.12
C THR A 3 -0.43 -21.74 -27.20
N ILE A 4 -0.64 -21.57 -25.88
CA ILE A 4 0.21 -22.11 -24.82
C ILE A 4 -0.65 -23.04 -23.96
N PHE A 5 -0.05 -24.13 -23.51
CA PHE A 5 -0.66 -25.04 -22.55
C PHE A 5 0.06 -24.89 -21.21
N PHE A 6 -0.71 -24.80 -20.14
CA PHE A 6 -0.24 -24.94 -18.76
C PHE A 6 -1.21 -25.87 -18.01
N SER A 7 -0.93 -26.19 -16.75
CA SER A 7 -1.65 -27.25 -16.01
C SER A 7 -3.19 -27.17 -16.04
N ALA A 8 -3.78 -25.97 -16.09
CA ALA A 8 -5.23 -25.79 -16.13
C ALA A 8 -5.85 -25.90 -17.53
N GLY A 9 -5.10 -25.69 -18.61
CA GLY A 9 -5.64 -25.77 -19.98
C GLY A 9 -4.85 -25.00 -21.04
N TYR A 10 -5.43 -24.92 -22.23
CA TYR A 10 -4.88 -24.14 -23.34
C TYR A 10 -5.40 -22.72 -23.30
N VAL A 11 -4.49 -21.75 -23.51
CA VAL A 11 -4.79 -20.33 -23.71
C VAL A 11 -4.30 -19.87 -25.08
N ARG A 12 -5.01 -18.93 -25.70
CA ARG A 12 -4.60 -18.26 -26.93
C ARG A 12 -4.28 -16.80 -26.65
N GLY A 13 -3.03 -16.41 -26.85
CA GLY A 13 -2.61 -15.01 -26.87
C GLY A 13 -2.59 -14.43 -28.28
N ARG A 14 -1.97 -13.27 -28.43
CA ARG A 14 -1.72 -12.63 -29.73
C ARG A 14 -0.33 -12.04 -29.82
N LYS A 15 0.10 -11.76 -31.05
CA LYS A 15 1.23 -10.86 -31.27
C LYS A 15 0.82 -9.43 -30.91
N SER A 16 1.77 -8.68 -30.37
CA SER A 16 1.69 -7.24 -30.18
C SER A 16 2.81 -6.59 -30.97
N ALA A 17 2.52 -5.50 -31.66
CA ALA A 17 3.50 -4.71 -32.40
C ALA A 17 3.26 -3.25 -32.07
N THR A 18 4.25 -2.61 -31.44
CA THR A 18 4.10 -1.24 -30.97
C THR A 18 4.29 -0.24 -32.11
N PRO A 19 3.85 1.02 -31.98
CA PRO A 19 4.08 2.06 -32.98
C PRO A 19 5.57 2.26 -33.32
N LYS A 20 6.49 1.92 -32.42
CA LYS A 20 7.95 1.98 -32.63
C LYS A 20 8.52 0.73 -33.34
N GLY A 21 7.67 -0.21 -33.74
CA GLY A 21 8.07 -1.44 -34.43
C GLY A 21 8.65 -2.52 -33.52
N VAL A 22 8.48 -2.41 -32.20
CA VAL A 22 8.86 -3.47 -31.26
C VAL A 22 7.79 -4.56 -31.28
N GLU A 23 8.21 -5.81 -31.48
CA GLU A 23 7.30 -6.96 -31.49
C GLU A 23 7.36 -7.77 -30.19
N GLY A 24 6.21 -8.18 -29.68
CA GLY A 24 6.03 -9.03 -28.52
C GLY A 24 4.88 -10.03 -28.68
N TYR A 25 4.64 -10.83 -27.65
CA TYR A 25 3.46 -11.70 -27.52
C TYR A 25 2.80 -11.40 -26.18
N VAL A 26 1.47 -11.30 -26.20
CA VAL A 26 0.69 -11.01 -25.01
C VAL A 26 -0.37 -12.08 -24.79
N PHE A 27 -0.54 -12.47 -23.53
CA PHE A 27 -1.59 -13.35 -23.03
C PHE A 27 -2.29 -12.60 -21.90
N LEU A 28 -3.42 -11.98 -22.21
CA LEU A 28 -4.15 -11.10 -21.31
C LEU A 28 -5.30 -11.86 -20.67
N SER A 29 -5.55 -11.62 -19.38
CA SER A 29 -6.68 -12.20 -18.65
C SER A 29 -6.62 -13.73 -18.52
N VAL A 30 -5.43 -14.26 -18.27
CA VAL A 30 -5.20 -15.70 -18.00
C VAL A 30 -5.69 -16.00 -16.58
N PRO A 31 -6.73 -16.82 -16.37
CA PRO A 31 -7.27 -17.11 -15.04
C PRO A 31 -6.34 -18.06 -14.28
N ILE A 32 -5.99 -17.68 -13.04
CA ILE A 32 -5.07 -18.47 -12.19
C ILE A 32 -5.75 -19.07 -10.96
N ALA A 33 -6.96 -18.60 -10.64
CA ALA A 33 -7.77 -19.11 -9.54
C ALA A 33 -9.23 -19.30 -9.97
N ASP A 34 -9.94 -20.15 -9.23
CA ASP A 34 -11.40 -20.23 -9.37
C ASP A 34 -12.05 -18.91 -8.94
N PRO A 35 -13.21 -18.54 -9.53
CA PRO A 35 -13.85 -17.26 -9.26
C PRO A 35 -14.15 -17.12 -7.75
N PRO A 36 -13.67 -16.07 -7.07
CA PRO A 36 -13.84 -15.88 -5.63
C PRO A 36 -15.24 -15.36 -5.25
N VAL A 37 -16.28 -15.99 -5.81
CA VAL A 37 -17.70 -15.61 -5.65
C VAL A 37 -18.44 -16.55 -4.70
N GLY A 38 -19.59 -16.11 -4.18
CA GLY A 38 -20.46 -16.93 -3.34
C GLY A 38 -19.72 -17.47 -2.11
N PRO A 39 -19.63 -18.80 -1.90
CA PRO A 39 -18.89 -19.38 -0.77
C PRO A 39 -17.39 -19.07 -0.74
N LEU A 40 -16.79 -18.72 -1.88
CA LEU A 40 -15.37 -18.35 -1.98
C LEU A 40 -15.12 -16.85 -1.76
N ARG A 41 -16.18 -16.03 -1.67
CA ARG A 41 -16.03 -14.62 -1.29
C ARG A 41 -15.45 -14.54 0.12
N PHE A 42 -14.44 -13.69 0.27
CA PHE A 42 -13.61 -13.52 1.47
C PHE A 42 -12.82 -14.76 1.89
N LYS A 43 -12.58 -15.71 0.99
CA LYS A 43 -11.63 -16.81 1.23
C LYS A 43 -10.35 -16.63 0.43
N ALA A 44 -9.27 -17.23 0.89
CA ALA A 44 -8.05 -17.41 0.12
C ALA A 44 -8.38 -18.04 -1.26
N PRO A 45 -7.65 -17.65 -2.33
CA PRO A 45 -7.91 -18.14 -3.67
C PRO A 45 -7.66 -19.65 -3.76
N VAL A 46 -8.49 -20.31 -4.55
CA VAL A 46 -8.36 -21.75 -4.85
C VAL A 46 -7.77 -21.88 -6.26
N PRO A 47 -6.82 -22.81 -6.51
CA PRO A 47 -6.27 -23.03 -7.85
C PRO A 47 -7.36 -23.21 -8.91
N ARG A 48 -7.11 -22.67 -10.11
CA ARG A 48 -8.08 -22.72 -11.21
C ARG A 48 -8.42 -24.16 -11.59
N THR A 49 -9.70 -24.49 -11.61
CA THR A 49 -10.23 -25.74 -12.15
C THR A 49 -9.91 -25.82 -13.65
N SER A 50 -9.40 -26.97 -14.09
CA SER A 50 -9.03 -27.16 -15.49
C SER A 50 -10.22 -27.02 -16.44
N TRP A 51 -9.99 -26.43 -17.61
CA TRP A 51 -11.01 -26.32 -18.66
C TRP A 51 -10.66 -27.16 -19.89
N ARG A 52 -11.65 -27.34 -20.76
CA ARG A 52 -11.48 -27.99 -22.07
C ARG A 52 -11.47 -26.94 -23.18
N GLY A 53 -10.79 -27.25 -24.27
CA GLY A 53 -10.64 -26.34 -25.40
C GLY A 53 -9.57 -25.28 -25.16
N VAL A 54 -9.60 -24.24 -25.99
CA VAL A 54 -8.66 -23.12 -25.94
C VAL A 54 -9.40 -21.89 -25.43
N LEU A 55 -8.95 -21.34 -24.31
CA LEU A 55 -9.46 -20.09 -23.77
C LEU A 55 -8.84 -18.91 -24.53
N ASP A 56 -9.66 -17.95 -24.91
CA ASP A 56 -9.18 -16.75 -25.60
C ASP A 56 -8.66 -15.73 -24.58
N THR A 57 -7.40 -15.34 -24.72
CA THR A 57 -6.65 -14.45 -23.80
C THR A 57 -5.97 -13.35 -24.60
N THR A 58 -6.64 -12.83 -25.62
CA THR A 58 -6.10 -11.79 -26.51
C THR A 58 -6.34 -10.37 -26.00
N ASP A 59 -7.30 -10.20 -25.09
CA ASP A 59 -7.78 -8.91 -24.63
C ASP A 59 -7.95 -8.91 -23.11
N TYR A 60 -7.81 -7.73 -22.52
CA TYR A 60 -8.17 -7.50 -21.14
C TYR A 60 -9.68 -7.68 -20.93
N THR A 61 -10.08 -8.39 -19.87
CA THR A 61 -11.51 -8.62 -19.58
C THR A 61 -12.02 -7.75 -18.44
N VAL A 62 -11.49 -7.90 -17.23
CA VAL A 62 -12.05 -7.31 -16.01
C VAL A 62 -10.98 -6.90 -15.01
N SER A 63 -11.26 -5.85 -14.24
CA SER A 63 -10.61 -5.51 -12.98
C SER A 63 -11.33 -6.17 -11.81
N CYS A 64 -10.63 -6.39 -10.69
CA CYS A 64 -11.31 -6.63 -9.42
C CYS A 64 -12.13 -5.40 -9.01
N TYR A 65 -13.22 -5.62 -8.25
CA TYR A 65 -14.03 -4.53 -7.71
C TYR A 65 -13.25 -3.62 -6.77
N TRP A 66 -13.47 -2.31 -6.94
CA TRP A 66 -13.10 -1.26 -6.01
C TRP A 66 -14.00 -0.04 -6.25
N ASN A 67 -14.24 0.76 -5.21
CA ASN A 67 -14.82 2.08 -5.34
C ASN A 67 -14.42 2.89 -4.10
N THR A 68 -13.80 4.05 -4.28
CA THR A 68 -13.29 4.86 -3.18
C THR A 68 -13.28 6.34 -3.54
N SER A 69 -13.27 7.20 -2.53
CA SER A 69 -13.05 8.64 -2.62
C SER A 69 -11.57 9.02 -2.63
N ARG A 70 -10.66 8.07 -2.40
CA ARG A 70 -9.20 8.28 -2.31
C ARG A 70 -8.46 8.38 -3.64
N THR A 71 -9.19 8.47 -4.74
CA THR A 71 -8.61 8.49 -6.09
C THR A 71 -9.39 9.42 -7.01
N SER A 72 -8.69 9.98 -7.99
CA SER A 72 -9.31 10.72 -9.10
C SER A 72 -9.89 9.78 -10.17
N TYR A 73 -9.53 8.49 -10.16
CA TYR A 73 -10.12 7.52 -11.07
C TYR A 73 -11.60 7.30 -10.77
N ASN A 74 -12.42 7.30 -11.80
CA ASN A 74 -13.80 6.92 -11.68
C ASN A 74 -13.95 5.40 -11.83
N ALA A 75 -14.40 4.72 -10.77
CA ALA A 75 -14.66 3.28 -10.81
C ALA A 75 -15.60 2.87 -11.96
N ALA A 76 -16.52 3.75 -12.38
CA ALA A 76 -17.42 3.46 -13.50
C ALA A 76 -16.70 3.34 -14.86
N ASP A 77 -15.46 3.79 -14.97
CA ASP A 77 -14.67 3.70 -16.21
C ASP A 77 -13.99 2.32 -16.37
N PHE A 78 -14.05 1.48 -15.34
CA PHE A 78 -13.46 0.14 -15.34
C PHE A 78 -14.54 -0.92 -15.43
N ASN A 79 -14.34 -1.91 -16.32
CA ASN A 79 -15.14 -3.12 -16.30
C ASN A 79 -14.73 -3.99 -15.10
N MET A 80 -15.58 -4.10 -14.08
CA MET A 80 -15.27 -4.80 -12.83
C MET A 80 -16.14 -6.03 -12.61
N ASP A 81 -15.51 -7.09 -12.12
CA ASP A 81 -16.17 -8.33 -11.71
C ASP A 81 -15.45 -8.92 -10.48
N GLU A 82 -16.09 -9.85 -9.77
CA GLU A 82 -15.43 -10.65 -8.73
C GLU A 82 -14.65 -11.83 -9.32
N ASP A 83 -15.01 -12.35 -10.49
CA ASP A 83 -14.19 -13.30 -11.27
C ASP A 83 -12.99 -12.58 -11.92
N CYS A 84 -12.13 -12.03 -11.08
CA CYS A 84 -11.06 -11.13 -11.50
C CYS A 84 -9.65 -11.71 -11.30
N LEU A 85 -9.49 -12.88 -10.69
CA LEU A 85 -8.18 -13.44 -10.33
C LEU A 85 -7.43 -13.99 -11.56
N GLN A 86 -6.86 -13.05 -12.30
CA GLN A 86 -6.24 -13.23 -13.60
C GLN A 86 -4.85 -12.56 -13.61
N VAL A 87 -4.01 -13.05 -14.52
CA VAL A 87 -2.70 -12.44 -14.81
C VAL A 87 -2.61 -12.07 -16.29
N HIS A 88 -1.75 -11.09 -16.58
CA HIS A 88 -1.46 -10.65 -17.95
C HIS A 88 0.02 -10.81 -18.20
N ILE A 89 0.37 -11.58 -19.21
CA ILE A 89 1.74 -12.01 -19.47
C ILE A 89 2.20 -11.40 -20.77
N PHE A 90 3.28 -10.64 -20.70
CA PHE A 90 3.96 -10.03 -21.83
C PHE A 90 5.31 -10.72 -21.99
N THR A 91 5.54 -11.28 -23.16
CA THR A 91 6.75 -12.04 -23.49
C THR A 91 7.18 -11.74 -24.91
N ASN A 92 8.25 -12.39 -25.37
CA ASN A 92 8.76 -12.19 -26.72
C ASN A 92 9.08 -13.51 -27.41
N ARG A 93 9.37 -13.42 -28.70
CA ARG A 93 9.68 -14.60 -29.51
C ARG A 93 10.89 -15.37 -28.96
N PHE A 94 11.91 -14.67 -28.47
CA PHE A 94 13.12 -15.28 -27.94
C PHE A 94 12.81 -16.10 -26.68
N CYS A 95 12.11 -15.53 -25.70
CA CYS A 95 11.72 -16.21 -24.47
C CYS A 95 10.84 -17.43 -24.75
N LEU A 96 9.84 -17.31 -25.64
CA LEU A 96 8.98 -18.44 -26.01
C LEU A 96 9.71 -19.60 -26.70
N LEU A 97 10.82 -19.34 -27.39
CA LEU A 97 11.58 -20.36 -28.12
C LEU A 97 12.75 -20.93 -27.31
N SER A 98 13.44 -20.07 -26.57
CA SER A 98 14.68 -20.40 -25.87
C SER A 98 14.48 -20.67 -24.38
N GLY A 99 13.41 -20.12 -23.79
CA GLY A 99 13.18 -20.15 -22.34
C GLY A 99 14.21 -19.36 -21.53
N GLY A 100 14.15 -19.50 -20.20
CA GLY A 100 15.17 -18.99 -19.28
C GLY A 100 15.15 -17.48 -19.02
N CYS A 101 14.15 -16.76 -19.51
CA CYS A 101 14.04 -15.32 -19.33
C CYS A 101 13.72 -14.92 -17.88
N SER A 102 14.25 -13.78 -17.42
CA SER A 102 13.85 -13.20 -16.13
C SER A 102 12.35 -12.89 -16.12
N VAL A 103 11.72 -13.01 -14.96
CA VAL A 103 10.30 -12.75 -14.77
C VAL A 103 10.13 -11.60 -13.80
N ALA A 104 9.38 -10.56 -14.19
CA ALA A 104 8.98 -9.48 -13.31
C ALA A 104 7.46 -9.54 -13.07
N MET A 105 7.05 -9.76 -11.83
CA MET A 105 5.64 -9.67 -11.42
C MET A 105 5.37 -8.30 -10.83
N TYR A 106 4.48 -7.54 -11.47
CA TYR A 106 4.14 -6.18 -11.07
C TYR A 106 2.84 -6.11 -10.27
N VAL A 107 2.90 -5.45 -9.11
CA VAL A 107 1.77 -5.13 -8.23
C VAL A 107 1.50 -3.63 -8.27
N HIS A 108 0.30 -3.25 -8.68
CA HIS A 108 -0.07 -1.84 -8.84
C HIS A 108 -0.20 -1.10 -7.49
N GLY A 109 -0.11 0.24 -7.56
CA GLY A 109 -0.34 1.13 -6.42
C GLY A 109 -1.81 1.31 -6.06
N GLY A 110 -2.12 2.35 -5.29
CA GLY A 110 -3.51 2.69 -4.89
C GLY A 110 -3.88 2.26 -3.47
N GLY A 111 -2.88 2.11 -2.59
CA GLY A 111 -3.08 1.91 -1.15
C GLY A 111 -3.86 0.64 -0.78
N PHE A 112 -3.92 -0.32 -1.72
CA PHE A 112 -4.75 -1.54 -1.61
C PHE A 112 -6.26 -1.26 -1.49
N GLN A 113 -6.69 -0.10 -1.97
CA GLN A 113 -8.10 0.34 -2.02
C GLN A 113 -8.63 0.46 -3.45
N PHE A 114 -7.76 0.76 -4.41
CA PHE A 114 -8.11 0.97 -5.80
C PHE A 114 -6.94 0.65 -6.72
N GLY A 115 -7.23 0.55 -8.01
CA GLY A 115 -6.23 0.30 -9.04
C GLY A 115 -6.59 -0.91 -9.90
N SER A 116 -5.89 -1.04 -11.02
CA SER A 116 -6.04 -2.18 -11.91
C SER A 116 -4.86 -2.26 -12.88
N PRO A 117 -4.43 -3.46 -13.30
CA PRO A 117 -3.58 -3.63 -14.49
C PRO A 117 -4.12 -2.96 -15.76
N LEU A 118 -5.43 -2.73 -15.86
CA LEU A 118 -6.09 -2.03 -16.98
C LEU A 118 -5.62 -0.59 -17.16
N GLN A 119 -4.90 -0.02 -16.18
CA GLN A 119 -4.42 1.36 -16.21
C GLN A 119 -3.09 1.52 -16.95
N PHE A 120 -2.45 0.41 -17.34
CA PHE A 120 -1.13 0.42 -17.95
C PHE A 120 -1.21 0.27 -19.46
N ASP A 121 -0.28 0.90 -20.17
CA ASP A 121 -0.22 0.85 -21.62
C ASP A 121 0.59 -0.37 -22.09
N GLU A 122 -0.05 -1.22 -22.88
CA GLU A 122 0.58 -2.43 -23.43
C GLU A 122 1.82 -2.10 -24.27
N ASN A 123 1.80 -1.03 -25.07
CA ASN A 123 2.93 -0.69 -25.93
C ASN A 123 4.14 -0.30 -25.09
N ILE A 124 3.94 0.49 -24.04
CA ILE A 124 5.02 0.87 -23.12
C ILE A 124 5.61 -0.36 -22.44
N ILE A 125 4.79 -1.31 -21.96
CA ILE A 125 5.29 -2.55 -21.36
C ILE A 125 6.10 -3.38 -22.37
N VAL A 126 5.57 -3.58 -23.58
CA VAL A 126 6.24 -4.37 -24.63
C VAL A 126 7.56 -3.74 -25.05
N GLU A 127 7.61 -2.41 -25.22
CA GLU A 127 8.82 -1.65 -25.53
C GLU A 127 9.88 -1.78 -24.44
N ASN A 128 9.45 -1.66 -23.18
CA ASN A 128 10.37 -1.58 -22.04
C ASN A 128 10.95 -2.93 -21.64
N PHE A 129 10.20 -4.02 -21.75
CA PHE A 129 10.59 -5.30 -21.14
C PHE A 129 10.74 -6.44 -22.16
N ASN A 130 9.97 -6.44 -23.24
CA ASN A 130 9.86 -7.59 -24.13
C ASN A 130 10.66 -7.47 -25.43
N ASN A 131 11.38 -6.37 -25.66
CA ASN A 131 12.32 -6.33 -26.79
C ASN A 131 13.35 -7.50 -26.69
N ALA A 132 13.75 -8.06 -27.83
CA ALA A 132 14.70 -9.17 -27.95
C ALA A 132 16.08 -8.90 -27.31
N SER A 133 16.44 -7.63 -27.06
CA SER A 133 17.65 -7.25 -26.33
C SER A 133 17.49 -7.26 -24.81
N ARG A 134 16.25 -7.25 -24.29
CA ARG A 134 15.94 -7.10 -22.86
C ARG A 134 15.48 -8.39 -22.20
N ASN A 135 14.71 -9.20 -22.92
CA ASN A 135 14.35 -10.58 -22.57
C ASN A 135 13.81 -10.76 -21.13
N VAL A 136 12.93 -9.85 -20.72
CA VAL A 136 12.15 -9.98 -19.48
C VAL A 136 10.73 -10.39 -19.85
N ILE A 137 10.19 -11.37 -19.14
CA ILE A 137 8.75 -11.64 -19.11
C ILE A 137 8.14 -10.74 -18.05
N PHE A 138 7.22 -9.88 -18.47
CA PHE A 138 6.53 -8.98 -17.57
C PHE A 138 5.14 -9.56 -17.27
N VAL A 139 4.75 -9.59 -16.01
CA VAL A 139 3.47 -10.14 -15.55
C VAL A 139 2.78 -9.09 -14.70
N THR A 140 1.62 -8.60 -15.12
CA THR A 140 0.75 -7.81 -14.24
C THR A 140 -0.34 -8.69 -13.66
N VAL A 141 -0.74 -8.44 -12.41
CA VAL A 141 -1.69 -9.30 -11.69
C VAL A 141 -2.89 -8.50 -11.21
N ASN A 142 -4.08 -9.08 -11.35
CA ASN A 142 -5.24 -8.61 -10.61
C ASN A 142 -5.17 -9.10 -9.16
N VAL A 143 -5.64 -8.28 -8.24
CA VAL A 143 -5.65 -8.58 -6.80
C VAL A 143 -6.95 -8.08 -6.19
N ARG A 144 -7.61 -8.88 -5.34
CA ARG A 144 -8.74 -8.37 -4.57
C ARG A 144 -8.23 -7.34 -3.58
N GLN A 145 -8.93 -6.23 -3.50
CA GLN A 145 -8.55 -5.06 -2.71
C GLN A 145 -9.78 -4.48 -2.02
N ALA A 146 -9.60 -3.45 -1.20
CA ALA A 146 -10.72 -2.78 -0.54
C ALA A 146 -11.58 -3.79 0.26
N VAL A 147 -12.91 -3.63 0.31
CA VAL A 147 -13.84 -4.55 0.98
C VAL A 147 -13.69 -6.01 0.53
N PHE A 148 -13.15 -6.30 -0.66
CA PHE A 148 -12.93 -7.67 -1.12
C PHE A 148 -11.59 -8.26 -0.71
N GLY A 149 -10.60 -7.42 -0.38
CA GLY A 149 -9.21 -7.83 -0.13
C GLY A 149 -8.79 -7.80 1.34
N ILE A 150 -9.41 -6.96 2.17
CA ILE A 150 -8.97 -6.63 3.55
C ILE A 150 -10.09 -6.65 4.59
N PHE A 151 -11.21 -7.29 4.25
CA PHE A 151 -12.37 -7.42 5.14
C PHE A 151 -12.05 -8.26 6.38
N ASN A 152 -12.59 -7.87 7.54
CA ASN A 152 -12.46 -8.62 8.78
C ASN A 152 -13.69 -8.38 9.68
N LEU A 153 -14.43 -9.43 10.07
CA LEU A 153 -15.58 -9.28 10.98
C LEU A 153 -15.23 -9.46 12.46
N ASN A 154 -14.27 -10.34 12.76
CA ASN A 154 -13.74 -10.53 14.10
C ASN A 154 -12.39 -11.25 14.01
N TRP A 155 -11.30 -10.61 14.42
CA TRP A 155 -9.96 -11.23 14.34
C TRP A 155 -9.74 -12.39 15.32
N LYS A 156 -10.61 -12.56 16.32
CA LYS A 156 -10.50 -13.60 17.37
C LYS A 156 -11.25 -14.88 17.04
N LEU A 157 -12.17 -14.84 16.09
CA LEU A 157 -13.07 -15.94 15.78
C LEU A 157 -12.53 -16.74 14.60
N ASP A 158 -12.63 -18.07 14.70
CA ASP A 158 -12.45 -18.97 13.57
C ASP A 158 -13.73 -18.93 12.72
N LEU A 159 -13.73 -18.06 11.72
CA LEU A 159 -14.85 -17.84 10.81
C LEU A 159 -14.58 -18.57 9.50
N SER A 160 -15.65 -18.86 8.76
CA SER A 160 -15.59 -19.41 7.41
C SER A 160 -15.13 -18.36 6.37
N MET A 161 -14.19 -17.49 6.71
CA MET A 161 -13.52 -16.49 5.87
C MET A 161 -12.06 -16.37 6.28
N ASP A 162 -11.21 -15.91 5.38
CA ASP A 162 -9.82 -15.58 5.66
C ASP A 162 -9.64 -14.06 5.77
N MET A 163 -8.62 -13.62 6.49
CA MET A 163 -8.19 -12.21 6.52
C MET A 163 -7.17 -11.95 5.41
N ASN A 164 -6.98 -10.69 5.04
CA ASN A 164 -5.96 -10.27 4.05
C ASN A 164 -6.03 -11.06 2.72
N VAL A 165 -7.22 -11.42 2.24
CA VAL A 165 -7.37 -12.31 1.06
C VAL A 165 -6.73 -11.76 -0.20
N GLY A 166 -6.59 -10.44 -0.33
CA GLY A 166 -5.81 -9.86 -1.43
C GLY A 166 -4.31 -10.20 -1.35
N LEU A 167 -3.74 -10.28 -0.14
CA LEU A 167 -2.36 -10.75 0.05
C LEU A 167 -2.25 -12.23 -0.30
N HIS A 168 -3.28 -13.03 0.01
CA HIS A 168 -3.36 -14.41 -0.46
C HIS A 168 -3.41 -14.52 -1.99
N ASP A 169 -4.08 -13.60 -2.69
CA ASP A 169 -4.09 -13.55 -4.16
C ASP A 169 -2.68 -13.33 -4.72
N LEU A 170 -1.89 -12.45 -4.10
CA LEU A 170 -0.50 -12.22 -4.50
C LEU A 170 0.39 -13.43 -4.23
N VAL A 171 0.26 -14.09 -3.07
CA VAL A 171 0.97 -15.34 -2.76
C VAL A 171 0.60 -16.45 -3.75
N HIS A 172 -0.68 -16.55 -4.11
CA HIS A 172 -1.16 -17.50 -5.11
C HIS A 172 -0.58 -17.19 -6.50
N SER A 173 -0.54 -15.92 -6.89
CA SER A 173 0.10 -15.47 -8.14
C SER A 173 1.58 -15.84 -8.20
N ILE A 174 2.33 -15.65 -7.10
CA ILE A 174 3.73 -16.06 -7.00
C ILE A 174 3.87 -17.57 -7.19
N LYS A 175 3.04 -18.37 -6.50
CA LYS A 175 3.06 -19.84 -6.62
C LYS A 175 2.70 -20.31 -8.03
N TRP A 176 1.73 -19.65 -8.68
CA TRP A 176 1.36 -19.92 -10.05
C TRP A 176 2.51 -19.60 -11.02
N ILE A 177 3.16 -18.43 -10.87
CA ILE A 177 4.34 -18.08 -11.67
C ILE A 177 5.43 -19.14 -11.48
N LYS A 178 5.72 -19.54 -10.24
CA LYS A 178 6.74 -20.56 -9.96
C LYS A 178 6.47 -21.91 -10.63
N SER A 179 5.20 -22.28 -10.80
CA SER A 179 4.80 -23.57 -11.36
C SER A 179 4.63 -23.53 -12.88
N GLU A 180 4.14 -22.43 -13.45
CA GLU A 180 3.62 -22.41 -14.82
C GLU A 180 4.38 -21.47 -15.77
N ILE A 181 5.16 -20.49 -15.28
CA ILE A 181 5.73 -19.44 -16.15
C ILE A 181 6.73 -19.96 -17.19
N GLN A 182 7.28 -21.16 -16.97
CA GLN A 182 8.12 -21.85 -17.96
C GLN A 182 7.37 -22.08 -19.28
N ALA A 183 6.06 -22.31 -19.25
CA ALA A 183 5.24 -22.46 -20.45
C ALA A 183 5.23 -21.19 -21.32
N PHE A 184 5.50 -20.04 -20.72
CA PHE A 184 5.59 -18.73 -21.37
C PHE A 184 7.04 -18.29 -21.66
N GLY A 185 8.02 -19.15 -21.35
CA GLY A 185 9.45 -18.91 -21.58
C GLY A 185 10.23 -18.36 -20.38
N GLY A 186 9.60 -18.25 -19.21
CA GLY A 186 10.21 -17.65 -18.02
C GLY A 186 11.01 -18.66 -17.20
N ASP A 187 12.03 -18.18 -16.49
CA ASP A 187 12.70 -18.95 -15.44
C ASP A 187 12.04 -18.66 -14.08
N PRO A 188 11.37 -19.63 -13.45
CA PRO A 188 10.76 -19.43 -12.15
C PRO A 188 11.79 -19.09 -11.06
N ASN A 189 13.07 -19.39 -11.24
CA ASN A 189 14.13 -19.06 -10.27
C ASN A 189 14.72 -17.66 -10.46
N ARG A 190 14.22 -16.90 -11.43
CA ARG A 190 14.61 -15.50 -11.70
C ARG A 190 13.39 -14.58 -11.61
N LEU A 191 12.66 -14.70 -10.49
CA LEU A 191 11.47 -13.90 -10.21
C LEU A 191 11.80 -12.62 -9.41
N THR A 192 11.59 -11.48 -10.05
CA THR A 192 11.58 -10.16 -9.43
C THR A 192 10.15 -9.76 -9.10
N LEU A 193 9.86 -9.45 -7.83
CA LEU A 193 8.62 -8.74 -7.49
C LEU A 193 8.84 -7.24 -7.67
N MET A 194 7.95 -6.58 -8.40
CA MET A 194 8.01 -5.14 -8.65
C MET A 194 6.71 -4.50 -8.20
N GLY A 195 6.76 -3.34 -7.57
CA GLY A 195 5.55 -2.63 -7.18
C GLY A 195 5.79 -1.16 -6.91
N HIS A 196 4.73 -0.37 -7.04
CA HIS A 196 4.74 1.06 -6.77
C HIS A 196 3.75 1.43 -5.65
N SER A 197 4.07 2.42 -4.81
CA SER A 197 3.18 2.92 -3.76
C SER A 197 2.74 1.78 -2.82
N GLY A 198 1.44 1.61 -2.59
CA GLY A 198 0.90 0.46 -1.86
C GLY A 198 1.34 -0.90 -2.41
N GLY A 199 1.49 -1.04 -3.74
CA GLY A 199 2.05 -2.24 -4.36
C GLY A 199 3.53 -2.45 -4.02
N GLY A 200 4.30 -1.36 -3.92
CA GLY A 200 5.69 -1.37 -3.44
C GLY A 200 5.78 -1.86 -1.99
N ALA A 201 4.87 -1.39 -1.12
CA ALA A 201 4.76 -1.88 0.25
C ALA A 201 4.40 -3.37 0.30
N LEU A 202 3.47 -3.84 -0.55
CA LEU A 202 3.07 -5.24 -0.62
C LEU A 202 4.20 -6.17 -1.09
N VAL A 203 5.00 -5.78 -2.09
CA VAL A 203 6.13 -6.61 -2.53
C VAL A 203 7.24 -6.69 -1.48
N LYS A 204 7.46 -5.62 -0.71
CA LYS A 204 8.32 -5.67 0.50
C LYS A 204 7.75 -6.67 1.49
N LEU A 205 6.45 -6.60 1.82
CA LEU A 205 5.81 -7.52 2.76
C LEU A 205 5.91 -8.98 2.31
N LEU A 206 5.68 -9.26 1.03
CA LEU A 206 5.77 -10.62 0.46
C LEU A 206 7.18 -11.19 0.53
N ALA A 207 8.22 -10.35 0.43
CA ALA A 207 9.60 -10.78 0.61
C ALA A 207 9.98 -11.08 2.06
N MET A 208 9.16 -10.65 3.03
CA MET A 208 9.36 -10.90 4.46
C MET A 208 8.42 -11.99 5.00
N CYS A 209 7.24 -12.14 4.40
CA CYS A 209 6.20 -13.09 4.79
C CYS A 209 6.73 -14.54 4.74
N PRO A 210 6.61 -15.33 5.83
CA PRO A 210 7.12 -16.71 5.88
C PRO A 210 6.62 -17.61 4.75
N LYS A 211 5.37 -17.42 4.29
CA LYS A 211 4.74 -18.25 3.26
C LYS A 211 5.11 -17.87 1.82
N SER A 212 5.87 -16.79 1.61
CA SER A 212 6.31 -16.34 0.28
C SER A 212 7.78 -15.95 0.18
N ARG A 213 8.48 -15.64 1.27
CA ARG A 213 9.87 -15.13 1.26
C ARG A 213 10.85 -16.03 0.52
N ASP A 214 10.64 -17.35 0.57
CA ASP A 214 11.50 -18.34 -0.11
C ASP A 214 11.19 -18.49 -1.61
N LEU A 215 10.09 -17.87 -2.07
CA LEU A 215 9.70 -17.85 -3.47
C LEU A 215 10.19 -16.58 -4.18
N VAL A 216 10.67 -15.56 -3.47
CA VAL A 216 11.08 -14.29 -4.07
C VAL A 216 12.58 -14.27 -4.29
N ASN A 217 13.04 -13.94 -5.50
CA ASN A 217 14.47 -13.87 -5.80
C ASN A 217 15.01 -12.44 -5.73
N GLN A 218 14.20 -11.45 -6.09
CA GLN A 218 14.57 -10.03 -6.11
C GLN A 218 13.33 -9.16 -5.85
N VAL A 219 13.54 -7.93 -5.36
CA VAL A 219 12.45 -6.94 -5.18
C VAL A 219 12.83 -5.60 -5.81
N ILE A 220 11.86 -4.99 -6.49
CA ILE A 220 11.86 -3.58 -6.89
C ILE A 220 10.69 -2.88 -6.19
N SER A 221 10.97 -1.93 -5.31
CA SER A 221 9.97 -1.21 -4.53
C SER A 221 10.06 0.29 -4.82
N MET A 222 9.07 0.82 -5.52
CA MET A 222 9.03 2.21 -5.98
C MET A 222 8.06 3.02 -5.13
N SER A 223 8.50 4.16 -4.60
CA SER A 223 7.68 5.11 -3.83
C SER A 223 6.80 4.46 -2.77
N ALA A 224 7.36 3.46 -2.08
CA ALA A 224 6.62 2.67 -1.09
C ALA A 224 6.61 3.36 0.28
N GLY A 225 5.41 3.71 0.76
CA GLY A 225 5.24 4.31 2.08
C GLY A 225 5.43 3.30 3.24
N GLU A 226 5.67 3.80 4.45
CA GLU A 226 5.54 3.08 5.74
C GLU A 226 4.06 2.80 6.05
N GLU A 227 3.35 2.06 5.17
CA GLU A 227 1.89 1.83 5.28
C GLU A 227 1.54 0.57 6.09
N LEU A 228 2.54 -0.23 6.47
CA LEU A 228 2.37 -1.53 7.11
C LEU A 228 2.44 -1.44 8.64
N VAL A 229 1.65 -0.55 9.24
CA VAL A 229 1.35 -0.68 10.67
C VAL A 229 0.37 -1.84 10.82
N LEU A 230 0.90 -2.98 11.25
CA LEU A 230 0.18 -4.26 11.33
C LEU A 230 -0.49 -4.38 12.71
N VAL A 231 -1.82 -4.19 12.75
CA VAL A 231 -2.64 -4.32 13.97
C VAL A 231 -3.78 -5.31 13.73
N HIS A 232 -4.27 -5.97 14.78
CA HIS A 232 -5.22 -7.09 14.64
C HIS A 232 -6.63 -6.66 14.21
N ASP A 233 -7.17 -5.62 14.83
CA ASP A 233 -8.56 -5.14 14.64
C ASP A 233 -8.70 -4.04 13.58
N LYS A 234 -7.63 -3.76 12.82
CA LYS A 234 -7.47 -2.60 11.93
C LYS A 234 -8.70 -2.26 11.08
N ASN A 235 -9.30 -3.29 10.48
CA ASN A 235 -10.41 -3.17 9.55
C ASN A 235 -11.74 -3.67 10.13
N GLN A 236 -11.75 -4.10 11.39
CA GLN A 236 -12.89 -4.77 12.00
C GLN A 236 -14.11 -3.85 12.11
N GLU A 237 -13.91 -2.65 12.66
CA GLU A 237 -15.01 -1.71 12.85
C GLU A 237 -15.62 -1.29 11.50
N SER A 238 -14.79 -0.84 10.56
CA SER A 238 -15.24 -0.44 9.22
C SER A 238 -15.97 -1.59 8.50
N SER A 239 -15.47 -2.83 8.60
CA SER A 239 -16.14 -4.00 8.02
C SER A 239 -17.51 -4.28 8.64
N ARG A 240 -17.65 -4.13 9.97
CA ARG A 240 -18.93 -4.27 10.67
C ARG A 240 -19.91 -3.17 10.28
N GLN A 241 -19.44 -1.94 10.05
CA GLN A 241 -20.29 -0.86 9.55
C GLN A 241 -20.80 -1.12 8.14
N ILE A 242 -19.95 -1.64 7.23
CA ILE A 242 -20.41 -2.11 5.91
C ILE A 242 -21.52 -3.14 6.08
N ALA A 243 -21.34 -4.13 6.96
CA ALA A 243 -22.34 -5.16 7.22
C ALA A 243 -23.68 -4.60 7.74
N LYS A 244 -23.65 -3.57 8.59
CA LYS A 244 -24.85 -2.88 9.07
C LYS A 244 -25.56 -2.12 7.95
N VAL A 245 -24.81 -1.33 7.16
CA VAL A 245 -25.39 -0.48 6.10
C VAL A 245 -26.03 -1.30 5.00
N VAL A 246 -25.46 -2.44 4.61
CA VAL A 246 -26.09 -3.36 3.64
C VAL A 246 -27.21 -4.21 4.24
N GLY A 247 -27.53 -4.04 5.53
CA GLY A 247 -28.63 -4.74 6.20
C GLY A 247 -28.33 -6.20 6.55
N CYS A 248 -27.06 -6.58 6.66
CA CYS A 248 -26.64 -7.91 7.12
C CYS A 248 -26.46 -7.99 8.64
N ALA A 249 -26.43 -6.85 9.33
CA ALA A 249 -26.44 -6.75 10.79
C ALA A 249 -27.32 -5.59 11.24
N SER A 250 -27.88 -5.66 12.45
CA SER A 250 -28.60 -4.53 13.06
C SER A 250 -27.62 -3.44 13.49
N PHE A 251 -28.03 -2.17 13.40
CA PHE A 251 -27.27 -1.07 14.01
C PHE A 251 -27.23 -1.16 15.54
N ASP A 252 -28.28 -1.72 16.14
CA ASP A 252 -28.42 -1.96 17.58
C ASP A 252 -27.96 -3.36 18.01
N ILE A 253 -27.09 -4.00 17.21
CA ILE A 253 -26.53 -5.29 17.58
C ILE A 253 -25.69 -5.14 18.87
N GLU A 254 -25.96 -5.99 19.86
CA GLU A 254 -25.21 -6.06 21.10
C GLU A 254 -23.78 -6.54 20.85
N ASP A 255 -22.80 -5.99 21.56
CA ASP A 255 -21.38 -6.31 21.36
C ASP A 255 -21.10 -7.80 21.56
N GLU A 256 -21.78 -8.46 22.50
CA GLU A 256 -21.62 -9.90 22.75
C GLU A 256 -21.99 -10.76 21.53
N LYS A 257 -22.85 -10.27 20.63
CA LYS A 257 -23.19 -10.99 19.38
C LYS A 257 -22.07 -10.95 18.37
N TRP A 258 -21.24 -9.91 18.38
CA TRP A 258 -20.04 -9.88 17.54
C TRP A 258 -18.96 -10.85 18.00
N ASP A 259 -19.02 -11.30 19.24
CA ASP A 259 -18.13 -12.32 19.81
C ASP A 259 -18.72 -13.75 19.73
N ASN A 260 -19.92 -13.91 19.15
CA ASN A 260 -20.54 -15.20 18.92
C ASN A 260 -20.31 -15.69 17.47
N VAL A 261 -19.64 -16.83 17.32
CA VAL A 261 -19.30 -17.39 16.00
C VAL A 261 -20.53 -17.65 15.11
N GLU A 262 -21.62 -18.19 15.67
CA GLU A 262 -22.82 -18.50 14.89
C GLU A 262 -23.53 -17.24 14.40
N GLU A 263 -23.56 -16.17 15.21
CA GLU A 263 -24.13 -14.88 14.80
C GLU A 263 -23.29 -14.21 13.71
N VAL A 264 -21.97 -14.19 13.87
CA VAL A 264 -21.08 -13.59 12.86
C VAL A 264 -21.08 -14.39 11.56
N GLU A 265 -21.23 -15.72 11.61
CA GLU A 265 -21.41 -16.56 10.42
C GLU A 265 -22.71 -16.25 9.66
N LYS A 266 -23.80 -15.91 10.36
CA LYS A 266 -25.04 -15.43 9.70
C LYS A 266 -24.81 -14.12 8.97
N VAL A 267 -24.07 -13.19 9.59
CA VAL A 267 -23.69 -11.90 8.96
C VAL A 267 -22.85 -12.18 7.71
N LEU A 268 -21.84 -13.04 7.81
CA LEU A 268 -20.98 -13.45 6.68
C LEU A 268 -21.80 -14.09 5.55
N GLY A 269 -22.73 -14.99 5.88
CA GLY A 269 -23.64 -15.62 4.92
C GLY A 269 -24.50 -14.60 4.18
N CYS A 270 -25.05 -13.59 4.89
CA CYS A 270 -25.76 -12.48 4.26
C CYS A 270 -24.85 -11.66 3.34
N LEU A 271 -23.64 -11.31 3.78
CA LEU A 271 -22.69 -10.53 3.00
C LEU A 271 -22.30 -11.22 1.69
N ARG A 272 -22.18 -12.55 1.69
CA ARG A 272 -21.95 -13.36 0.47
C ARG A 272 -23.10 -13.32 -0.53
N SER A 273 -24.32 -13.01 -0.07
CA SER A 273 -25.49 -12.88 -0.95
C SER A 273 -25.62 -11.51 -1.61
N LYS A 274 -24.88 -10.50 -1.13
CA LYS A 274 -24.89 -9.14 -1.70
C LYS A 274 -24.18 -9.08 -3.04
N SER A 275 -24.54 -8.11 -3.87
CA SER A 275 -23.80 -7.88 -5.12
C SER A 275 -22.44 -7.25 -4.84
N GLY A 276 -21.43 -7.57 -5.66
CA GLY A 276 -20.09 -6.97 -5.51
C GLY A 276 -20.12 -5.44 -5.58
N LYS A 277 -20.91 -4.91 -6.52
CA LYS A 277 -21.13 -3.46 -6.67
C LYS A 277 -21.74 -2.80 -5.42
N GLU A 278 -22.75 -3.41 -4.80
CA GLU A 278 -23.38 -2.87 -3.57
C GLU A 278 -22.35 -2.74 -2.44
N LEU A 279 -21.48 -3.74 -2.27
CA LEU A 279 -20.43 -3.71 -1.24
C LEU A 279 -19.38 -2.63 -1.53
N ALA A 280 -18.91 -2.52 -2.77
CA ALA A 280 -17.97 -1.49 -3.18
C ALA A 280 -18.54 -0.07 -3.01
N ASP A 281 -19.77 0.15 -3.47
CA ASP A 281 -20.44 1.44 -3.32
C ASP A 281 -20.70 1.79 -1.84
N THR A 282 -21.04 0.79 -1.02
CA THR A 282 -21.24 0.98 0.42
C THR A 282 -19.94 1.36 1.12
N GLN A 283 -18.81 0.71 0.79
CA GLN A 283 -17.51 1.12 1.32
C GLN A 283 -17.28 2.61 1.06
N LYS A 284 -17.38 3.05 -0.20
CA LYS A 284 -17.19 4.47 -0.55
C LYS A 284 -18.13 5.40 0.23
N ALA A 285 -19.37 4.98 0.46
CA ALA A 285 -20.36 5.79 1.15
C ALA A 285 -20.01 6.04 2.63
N ILE A 286 -19.29 5.11 3.29
CA ILE A 286 -18.94 5.23 4.72
C ILE A 286 -17.55 5.80 4.98
N GLU A 287 -16.68 5.90 3.95
CA GLU A 287 -15.29 6.38 4.06
C GLU A 287 -15.09 7.69 4.85
N PRO A 288 -16.01 8.68 4.85
CA PRO A 288 -15.83 9.88 5.67
C PRO A 288 -15.72 9.61 7.17
N ASP A 289 -16.35 8.55 7.66
CA ASP A 289 -16.40 8.19 9.08
C ASP A 289 -15.67 6.88 9.38
N PHE A 290 -15.63 5.95 8.41
CA PHE A 290 -15.10 4.61 8.56
C PHE A 290 -14.29 4.22 7.33
N GLU A 291 -12.97 4.19 7.49
CA GLU A 291 -12.07 3.80 6.41
C GLU A 291 -11.60 2.35 6.58
N LEU A 292 -11.57 1.60 5.48
CA LEU A 292 -10.78 0.37 5.43
C LEU A 292 -9.32 0.76 5.18
N LEU A 293 -8.43 0.31 6.05
CA LEU A 293 -7.01 0.62 6.03
C LEU A 293 -6.21 -0.54 5.43
N ASN A 294 -4.89 -0.39 5.31
CA ASN A 294 -4.01 -1.40 4.70
C ASN A 294 -3.97 -2.74 5.50
N ILE A 295 -3.14 -3.70 5.09
CA ILE A 295 -2.99 -5.05 5.68
C ILE A 295 -3.01 -5.04 7.22
N ALA A 296 -3.74 -6.00 7.80
CA ALA A 296 -3.82 -6.27 9.24
C ALA A 296 -2.96 -7.48 9.62
N ARG A 297 -2.64 -7.65 10.91
CA ARG A 297 -2.13 -8.97 11.37
C ARG A 297 -3.27 -9.98 11.27
N ASP A 298 -2.98 -11.19 10.80
CA ASP A 298 -3.95 -12.28 10.68
C ASP A 298 -3.56 -13.49 11.54
N PHE A 299 -4.49 -14.43 11.67
CA PHE A 299 -4.36 -15.60 12.53
C PHE A 299 -4.98 -16.84 11.90
N GLY A 300 -4.74 -17.99 12.53
CA GLY A 300 -5.21 -19.29 12.05
C GLY A 300 -4.21 -19.96 11.11
N GLU A 301 -4.57 -21.14 10.64
CA GLU A 301 -3.69 -22.00 9.82
C GLU A 301 -3.25 -21.31 8.51
N ASN A 302 -4.13 -20.48 7.95
CA ASN A 302 -3.89 -19.78 6.70
C ASN A 302 -3.13 -18.46 6.85
N ALA A 303 -2.93 -17.94 8.07
CA ALA A 303 -2.26 -16.66 8.33
C ALA A 303 -1.00 -16.41 7.48
N LEU A 304 -0.89 -15.23 6.89
CA LEU A 304 0.28 -14.77 6.14
C LEU A 304 1.14 -13.80 6.97
N VAL A 305 0.52 -13.08 7.89
CA VAL A 305 1.08 -11.97 8.67
C VAL A 305 0.74 -12.18 10.16
N ALA A 306 1.13 -13.35 10.68
CA ALA A 306 0.92 -13.70 12.07
C ALA A 306 1.88 -12.96 13.01
N ASP A 307 3.12 -12.77 12.59
CA ASP A 307 4.18 -12.13 13.39
C ASP A 307 4.18 -10.61 13.25
N SER A 308 4.95 -9.93 14.12
CA SER A 308 5.19 -8.50 13.97
C SER A 308 6.08 -8.22 12.75
N LEU A 309 6.06 -6.97 12.26
CA LEU A 309 6.91 -6.56 11.16
C LEU A 309 8.40 -6.75 11.50
N GLU A 310 8.79 -6.43 12.74
CA GLU A 310 10.16 -6.58 13.23
C GLU A 310 10.63 -8.04 13.20
N VAL A 311 9.76 -8.99 13.57
CA VAL A 311 10.08 -10.43 13.53
C VAL A 311 10.23 -10.89 12.08
N MET A 312 9.30 -10.54 11.19
CA MET A 312 9.39 -10.92 9.77
C MET A 312 10.64 -10.32 9.11
N GLU A 313 11.00 -9.08 9.42
CA GLU A 313 12.25 -8.44 8.97
C GLU A 313 13.50 -9.13 9.56
N ALA A 314 13.44 -9.54 10.83
CA ALA A 314 14.49 -10.30 11.49
C ALA A 314 14.63 -11.73 10.93
N GLU A 315 13.72 -12.20 10.08
CA GLU A 315 13.82 -13.49 9.37
C GLU A 315 13.88 -13.42 7.83
N MET A 316 13.65 -12.27 7.19
CA MET A 316 13.64 -12.08 5.72
C MET A 316 14.89 -12.60 4.99
N ASN A 317 14.75 -13.06 3.74
CA ASN A 317 15.92 -13.53 2.97
C ASN A 317 16.81 -12.35 2.50
N PRO A 318 18.16 -12.52 2.50
CA PRO A 318 19.09 -11.53 1.98
C PRO A 318 19.12 -11.58 0.44
N ILE A 319 18.13 -10.97 -0.18
CA ILE A 319 17.96 -10.93 -1.64
C ILE A 319 18.39 -9.58 -2.21
N PRO A 320 18.70 -9.48 -3.52
CA PRO A 320 18.87 -8.19 -4.17
C PRO A 320 17.58 -7.36 -4.11
N VAL A 321 17.71 -6.09 -3.72
CA VAL A 321 16.59 -5.15 -3.66
C VAL A 321 16.96 -3.82 -4.33
N LEU A 322 16.05 -3.29 -5.14
CA LEU A 322 16.10 -1.94 -5.70
C LEU A 322 14.94 -1.14 -5.12
N VAL A 323 15.25 -0.06 -4.42
CA VAL A 323 14.27 0.81 -3.77
C VAL A 323 14.46 2.22 -4.28
N GLY A 324 13.38 2.97 -4.47
CA GLY A 324 13.52 4.39 -4.74
C GLY A 324 12.22 5.15 -4.55
N THR A 325 12.33 6.46 -4.70
CA THR A 325 11.26 7.43 -4.46
C THR A 325 11.28 8.51 -5.54
N SER A 326 10.18 9.22 -5.73
CA SER A 326 10.20 10.52 -6.39
C SER A 326 10.79 11.56 -5.44
N SER A 327 11.50 12.57 -5.94
CA SER A 327 12.06 13.63 -5.08
C SER A 327 11.00 14.51 -4.41
N LYS A 328 9.76 14.52 -4.95
CA LYS A 328 8.59 15.16 -4.38
C LYS A 328 7.45 14.15 -4.33
N GLU A 329 7.31 13.40 -3.25
CA GLU A 329 6.30 12.32 -3.17
C GLU A 329 4.88 12.88 -3.16
N TYR A 330 4.30 13.18 -2.00
CA TYR A 330 2.95 13.75 -1.96
C TYR A 330 2.96 15.26 -1.77
N LEU A 331 3.90 15.78 -0.99
CA LEU A 331 3.91 17.17 -0.53
C LEU A 331 2.58 17.58 0.14
N GLU A 332 1.95 16.67 0.89
CA GLU A 332 0.69 16.95 1.61
C GLU A 332 0.83 18.18 2.53
N SER A 333 1.99 18.29 3.19
CA SER A 333 2.28 19.43 4.07
C SER A 333 2.75 20.68 3.34
N LYS A 334 2.59 20.77 2.00
CA LYS A 334 2.81 22.02 1.24
C LYS A 334 1.88 23.14 1.69
N SER A 335 0.70 22.83 2.25
CA SER A 335 -0.21 23.82 2.84
C SER A 335 0.43 24.67 3.92
N THR A 336 1.50 24.17 4.56
CA THR A 336 2.26 24.93 5.58
C THR A 336 2.96 26.16 5.01
N VAL A 337 3.21 26.23 3.70
CA VAL A 337 3.93 27.35 3.08
C VAL A 337 2.94 28.36 2.52
N VAL A 338 2.94 29.56 3.10
CA VAL A 338 2.08 30.68 2.69
C VAL A 338 2.88 31.66 1.84
N ASN A 339 2.34 31.98 0.65
CA ASN A 339 2.94 32.88 -0.33
C ASN A 339 4.39 32.53 -0.74
N GLY A 340 4.82 31.28 -0.53
CA GLY A 340 6.17 30.80 -0.85
C GLY A 340 7.29 31.28 0.11
N VAL A 341 6.97 32.11 1.11
CA VAL A 341 7.99 32.80 1.93
C VAL A 341 7.82 32.65 3.43
N GLN A 342 6.67 32.14 3.90
CA GLN A 342 6.36 32.00 5.32
C GLN A 342 5.82 30.61 5.64
N VAL A 343 6.12 30.13 6.85
CA VAL A 343 5.56 28.89 7.39
C VAL A 343 4.42 29.22 8.35
N ASP A 344 3.21 28.77 8.03
CA ASP A 344 2.05 28.86 8.92
C ASP A 344 2.24 27.92 10.11
N GLN A 345 2.35 28.50 11.31
CA GLN A 345 2.61 27.76 12.54
C GLN A 345 1.44 26.86 12.96
N THR A 346 0.21 27.19 12.55
CA THR A 346 -0.99 26.40 12.84
C THR A 346 -1.00 25.13 12.00
N GLU A 347 -0.80 25.29 10.69
CA GLU A 347 -0.66 24.17 9.74
C GLU A 347 0.56 23.30 10.08
N LEU A 348 1.69 23.93 10.39
CA LEU A 348 2.91 23.22 10.80
C LEU A 348 2.66 22.34 12.03
N ARG A 349 1.96 22.87 13.03
CA ARG A 349 1.60 22.11 14.24
C ARG A 349 0.69 20.94 13.90
N TYR A 350 -0.33 21.15 13.06
CA TYR A 350 -1.25 20.12 12.61
C TYR A 350 -0.51 18.98 11.90
N TRP A 351 0.32 19.30 10.90
CA TRP A 351 1.08 18.29 10.16
C TRP A 351 2.08 17.54 11.02
N CYS A 352 2.73 18.20 11.98
CA CYS A 352 3.56 17.52 12.95
C CYS A 352 2.77 16.54 13.82
N GLN A 353 1.57 16.91 14.27
CA GLN A 353 0.70 16.03 15.05
C GLN A 353 0.24 14.82 14.24
N GLU A 354 -0.28 15.05 13.03
CA GLU A 354 -0.78 13.96 12.18
C GLU A 354 0.33 13.03 11.73
N THR A 355 1.48 13.56 11.32
CA THR A 355 2.62 12.74 10.90
C THR A 355 3.14 11.88 12.06
N LEU A 356 3.24 12.44 13.27
CA LEU A 356 3.60 11.66 14.46
C LEU A 356 2.59 10.54 14.73
N ARG A 357 1.29 10.82 14.58
CA ARG A 357 0.24 9.80 14.73
C ARG A 357 0.39 8.69 13.68
N PHE A 358 0.63 9.04 12.41
CA PHE A 358 0.89 8.09 11.32
C PHE A 358 2.16 7.26 11.55
N ALA A 359 3.22 7.87 12.10
CA ALA A 359 4.46 7.18 12.46
C ALA A 359 4.33 6.26 13.69
N GLY A 360 3.13 6.12 14.28
CA GLY A 360 2.84 5.22 15.39
C GLY A 360 2.85 5.88 16.78
N TYR A 361 2.90 7.21 16.86
CA TYR A 361 2.81 7.94 18.13
C TYR A 361 1.39 8.46 18.35
N ILE A 362 0.46 7.58 18.76
CA ILE A 362 -1.00 7.83 18.80
C ILE A 362 -1.39 9.08 19.64
N GLN A 363 -0.62 9.43 20.66
CA GLN A 363 -0.80 10.64 21.46
C GLN A 363 0.55 11.34 21.68
N PRO A 364 1.06 12.08 20.67
CA PRO A 364 2.38 12.66 20.77
C PRO A 364 2.37 13.77 21.82
N SER A 365 3.32 13.72 22.76
CA SER A 365 3.42 14.76 23.79
C SER A 365 3.77 16.11 23.16
N ASN A 366 3.39 17.21 23.82
CA ASN A 366 3.73 18.56 23.36
C ASN A 366 5.24 18.75 23.12
N LYS A 367 6.09 18.06 23.89
CA LYS A 367 7.55 18.09 23.71
C LYS A 367 7.95 17.60 22.32
N VAL A 368 7.36 16.49 21.87
CA VAL A 368 7.66 15.86 20.57
C VAL A 368 7.09 16.70 19.42
N ILE A 369 5.88 17.24 19.59
CA ILE A 369 5.27 18.15 18.61
C ILE A 369 6.14 19.40 18.43
N ILE A 370 6.58 20.03 19.52
CA ILE A 370 7.46 21.22 19.47
C ILE A 370 8.80 20.90 18.81
N ALA A 371 9.37 19.71 19.07
CA ALA A 371 10.58 19.26 18.39
C ALA A 371 10.38 19.16 16.87
N CYS A 372 9.28 18.57 16.41
CA CYS A 372 8.92 18.53 14.98
C CYS A 372 8.73 19.93 14.41
N MET A 373 7.98 20.80 15.09
CA MET A 373 7.79 22.17 14.61
C MET A 373 9.12 22.92 14.47
N LYS A 374 10.07 22.69 15.38
CA LYS A 374 11.40 23.32 15.33
C LYS A 374 12.22 22.82 14.14
N GLU A 375 12.19 21.52 13.87
CA GLU A 375 12.88 20.89 12.74
C GLU A 375 12.34 21.44 11.39
N TYR A 376 11.03 21.55 11.27
CA TYR A 376 10.34 21.86 10.03
C TYR A 376 9.95 23.34 9.89
N ASN A 377 10.60 24.26 10.60
CA ASN A 377 10.20 25.67 10.66
C ASN A 377 10.66 26.54 9.45
N THR A 378 11.15 25.93 8.38
CA THR A 378 11.55 26.63 7.15
C THR A 378 10.67 26.19 5.99
N THR A 379 10.47 27.06 5.00
CA THR A 379 9.64 26.74 3.83
C THR A 379 10.18 25.55 3.03
N SER A 380 11.50 25.36 3.01
CA SER A 380 12.14 24.24 2.32
C SER A 380 11.96 22.91 3.04
N ARG A 381 11.81 22.90 4.37
CA ARG A 381 11.60 21.67 5.15
C ARG A 381 10.12 21.37 5.34
N SER A 382 9.29 22.38 5.64
CA SER A 382 7.91 22.21 6.09
C SER A 382 7.00 21.45 5.11
N MET A 383 7.34 21.44 3.82
CA MET A 383 6.61 20.70 2.78
C MET A 383 6.87 19.18 2.81
N TYR A 384 7.90 18.72 3.53
CA TYR A 384 8.33 17.32 3.58
C TYR A 384 8.06 16.64 4.93
N ILE A 385 7.33 17.28 5.85
CA ILE A 385 7.01 16.71 7.18
C ILE A 385 6.41 15.32 7.00
N TYR A 386 5.46 15.18 6.07
CA TYR A 386 4.77 13.93 5.79
C TYR A 386 5.61 12.95 4.96
N ASP A 387 6.34 13.46 3.96
CA ASP A 387 7.06 12.64 3.00
C ASP A 387 8.32 12.00 3.60
N ASP A 388 9.03 12.73 4.48
CA ASP A 388 10.25 12.26 5.15
C ASP A 388 10.05 10.91 5.86
N PRO A 389 9.18 10.76 6.87
CA PRO A 389 9.01 9.50 7.56
C PRO A 389 8.27 8.48 6.68
N LYS A 390 7.30 8.93 5.87
CA LYS A 390 6.46 8.02 5.10
C LYS A 390 7.24 7.31 4.01
N PHE A 391 8.01 8.03 3.20
CA PHE A 391 8.64 7.47 1.99
C PHE A 391 10.16 7.40 2.13
N PHE A 392 10.83 8.52 2.39
CA PHE A 392 12.29 8.60 2.31
C PHE A 392 12.98 7.79 3.41
N VAL A 393 12.59 7.99 4.67
CA VAL A 393 13.12 7.22 5.80
C VAL A 393 12.71 5.75 5.71
N SER A 394 11.49 5.45 5.24
CA SER A 394 11.02 4.07 5.01
C SER A 394 11.84 3.32 3.96
N ALA A 395 12.20 3.98 2.85
CA ALA A 395 13.06 3.43 1.81
C ALA A 395 14.46 3.10 2.37
N ARG A 396 15.06 4.07 3.06
CA ARG A 396 16.40 3.93 3.66
C ARG A 396 16.45 2.82 4.72
N THR A 397 15.53 2.84 5.68
CA THR A 397 15.52 1.86 6.79
C THR A 397 15.32 0.43 6.32
N PHE A 398 14.51 0.21 5.27
CA PHE A 398 14.38 -1.12 4.68
C PHE A 398 15.69 -1.61 4.04
N LEU A 399 16.40 -0.74 3.32
CA LEU A 399 17.71 -1.08 2.75
C LEU A 399 18.75 -1.35 3.84
N GLU A 400 18.80 -0.57 4.91
CA GLU A 400 19.69 -0.80 6.04
C GLU A 400 19.47 -2.19 6.65
N ARG A 401 18.21 -2.61 6.79
CA ARG A 401 17.84 -3.96 7.28
C ARG A 401 18.29 -5.05 6.31
N GLN A 402 18.12 -4.86 5.00
CA GLN A 402 18.58 -5.81 3.99
C GLN A 402 20.12 -5.93 3.96
N THR A 403 20.83 -4.80 3.94
CA THR A 403 22.30 -4.77 3.97
C THR A 403 22.85 -5.42 5.24
N LYS A 404 22.24 -5.18 6.41
CA LYS A 404 22.65 -5.82 7.68
C LYS A 404 22.60 -7.35 7.64
N ARG A 405 21.77 -7.93 6.76
CA ARG A 405 21.64 -9.37 6.56
C ARG A 405 22.55 -9.94 5.47
N GLY A 406 23.34 -9.08 4.81
CA GLY A 406 24.17 -9.46 3.67
C GLY A 406 23.43 -9.44 2.33
N GLY A 407 22.21 -8.86 2.28
CA GLY A 407 21.51 -8.59 1.03
C GLY A 407 22.15 -7.42 0.27
N LYS A 408 21.96 -7.39 -1.05
CA LYS A 408 22.46 -6.30 -1.92
C LYS A 408 21.37 -5.28 -2.13
N GLY A 409 21.54 -4.07 -1.61
CA GLY A 409 20.60 -2.98 -1.75
C GLY A 409 21.04 -1.92 -2.75
N PHE A 410 20.10 -1.35 -3.50
CA PHE A 410 20.32 -0.20 -4.38
C PHE A 410 19.23 0.83 -4.14
N LEU A 411 19.61 2.09 -3.94
CA LEU A 411 18.71 3.20 -3.72
C LEU A 411 18.73 4.15 -4.92
N TYR A 412 17.57 4.62 -5.37
CA TYR A 412 17.47 5.77 -6.27
C TYR A 412 16.52 6.85 -5.77
N GLU A 413 16.71 8.04 -6.31
CA GLU A 413 15.73 9.11 -6.31
C GLU A 413 15.42 9.47 -7.76
N TYR A 414 14.13 9.50 -8.12
CA TYR A 414 13.70 10.04 -9.40
C TYR A 414 13.48 11.54 -9.23
N SER A 415 14.38 12.32 -9.82
CA SER A 415 14.43 13.78 -9.66
C SER A 415 14.09 14.54 -10.93
N TYR A 416 13.96 13.84 -12.07
CA TYR A 416 13.67 14.46 -13.36
C TYR A 416 12.28 15.12 -13.42
N PRO A 417 12.19 16.46 -13.43
CA PRO A 417 10.92 17.17 -13.30
C PRO A 417 10.24 17.44 -14.65
N ASP A 418 10.99 17.36 -15.75
CA ASP A 418 10.55 17.74 -17.10
C ASP A 418 9.85 16.58 -17.81
N ILE A 419 8.70 16.18 -17.27
CA ILE A 419 7.82 15.20 -17.91
C ILE A 419 6.83 15.82 -18.90
N GLY A 420 6.77 17.16 -18.95
CA GLY A 420 6.02 17.93 -19.95
C GLY A 420 4.65 17.36 -20.31
N GLY A 421 4.47 17.06 -21.60
CA GLY A 421 3.24 16.44 -22.13
C GLY A 421 3.18 14.92 -22.00
N ALA A 422 4.24 14.26 -21.51
CA ALA A 422 4.34 12.81 -21.40
C ALA A 422 3.51 12.23 -20.23
N TYR A 423 3.04 13.08 -19.30
CA TYR A 423 2.20 12.69 -18.17
C TYR A 423 0.92 13.53 -18.10
N VAL A 424 -0.22 12.86 -17.91
CA VAL A 424 -1.54 13.46 -17.76
C VAL A 424 -2.19 12.98 -16.45
N ARG A 425 -2.23 13.88 -15.46
CA ARG A 425 -2.75 13.60 -14.11
C ARG A 425 -4.15 13.01 -14.08
N GLY A 426 -4.99 13.40 -15.03
CA GLY A 426 -6.34 12.87 -15.22
C GLY A 426 -7.24 13.87 -15.94
N PRO A 427 -8.47 13.46 -16.29
CA PRO A 427 -9.43 14.34 -16.95
C PRO A 427 -9.69 15.58 -16.09
N ASN A 428 -9.54 16.77 -16.67
CA ASN A 428 -9.78 18.06 -16.02
C ASN A 428 -8.88 18.41 -14.82
N MET A 429 -7.81 17.64 -14.57
CA MET A 429 -6.83 17.96 -13.54
C MET A 429 -5.69 18.79 -14.16
N PRO A 430 -5.29 19.92 -13.56
CA PRO A 430 -4.15 20.68 -14.06
C PRO A 430 -2.85 19.87 -13.92
N PRO A 431 -1.85 20.12 -14.81
CA PRO A 431 -0.53 19.53 -14.65
C PRO A 431 0.09 19.99 -13.33
N PHE A 432 1.00 19.18 -12.80
CA PHE A 432 1.79 19.57 -11.63
C PHE A 432 2.64 20.80 -11.94
N THR A 433 2.79 21.68 -10.96
CA THR A 433 3.71 22.80 -11.08
C THR A 433 5.17 22.31 -11.00
N PRO A 434 6.17 23.07 -11.50
CA PRO A 434 7.58 22.70 -11.36
C PRO A 434 7.99 22.40 -9.92
N ASP A 435 7.41 23.10 -8.94
CA ASP A 435 7.67 22.88 -7.51
C ASP A 435 7.02 21.60 -6.95
N GLU A 436 6.16 20.93 -7.72
CA GLU A 436 5.50 19.66 -7.37
C GLU A 436 6.02 18.48 -8.19
N SER A 437 6.83 18.73 -9.22
CA SER A 437 7.37 17.71 -10.13
C SER A 437 8.83 17.37 -9.83
N PRO A 438 9.25 16.09 -9.85
CA PRO A 438 8.42 14.92 -10.11
C PRO A 438 7.57 14.50 -8.89
N HIS A 439 6.26 14.43 -9.08
CA HIS A 439 5.26 13.98 -8.12
C HIS A 439 5.25 12.45 -8.00
N HIS A 440 4.64 11.91 -6.95
CA HIS A 440 4.35 10.47 -6.82
C HIS A 440 3.78 9.88 -8.11
N SER A 441 4.34 8.76 -8.58
CA SER A 441 3.98 8.01 -9.80
C SER A 441 4.34 8.62 -11.15
N GLN A 442 4.94 9.82 -11.24
CA GLN A 442 5.22 10.42 -12.56
C GLN A 442 6.18 9.59 -13.41
N GLU A 443 7.13 8.89 -12.79
CA GLU A 443 8.05 7.98 -13.47
C GLU A 443 7.33 6.76 -14.09
N LEU A 444 6.12 6.41 -13.61
CA LEU A 444 5.35 5.30 -14.15
C LEU A 444 4.79 5.57 -15.55
N ALA A 445 4.69 6.83 -15.99
CA ALA A 445 4.37 7.12 -17.39
C ALA A 445 5.43 6.53 -18.33
N TYR A 446 6.71 6.62 -17.94
CA TYR A 446 7.81 6.02 -18.70
C TYR A 446 7.92 4.51 -18.50
N ILE A 447 7.63 3.99 -17.31
CA ILE A 447 7.87 2.57 -17.00
C ILE A 447 6.71 1.67 -17.46
N LEU A 448 5.46 2.12 -17.28
CA LEU A 448 4.25 1.31 -17.53
C LEU A 448 3.17 2.04 -18.34
N GLY A 449 3.39 3.31 -18.71
CA GLY A 449 2.36 4.10 -19.39
C GLY A 449 1.18 4.46 -18.48
N GLN A 450 1.36 4.45 -17.16
CA GLN A 450 0.33 4.97 -16.27
C GLN A 450 0.25 6.50 -16.45
N HIS A 451 -0.95 7.06 -16.60
CA HIS A 451 -1.14 8.48 -16.89
C HIS A 451 -0.43 8.94 -18.18
N LEU A 452 -0.28 8.03 -19.16
CA LEU A 452 0.45 8.30 -20.40
C LEU A 452 -0.12 9.50 -21.15
N GLY A 453 0.74 10.47 -21.42
CA GLY A 453 0.48 11.59 -22.31
C GLY A 453 1.11 11.40 -23.68
N THR A 454 1.49 12.51 -24.31
CA THR A 454 2.17 12.49 -25.62
C THR A 454 3.67 12.57 -25.43
N PHE A 455 4.39 11.53 -25.89
CA PHE A 455 5.85 11.51 -25.86
C PHE A 455 6.45 12.35 -26.99
N THR A 456 7.50 13.08 -26.66
CA THR A 456 8.44 13.70 -27.59
C THR A 456 9.63 12.75 -27.86
N PRO A 457 10.48 13.03 -28.87
CA PRO A 457 11.70 12.26 -29.08
C PRO A 457 12.69 12.27 -27.90
N LYS A 458 12.62 13.26 -27.00
CA LYS A 458 13.40 13.29 -25.75
C LYS A 458 12.83 12.26 -24.76
N ASP A 459 11.51 12.22 -24.63
CA ASP A 459 10.79 11.29 -23.76
C ASP A 459 11.05 9.83 -24.14
N ASP A 460 11.16 9.52 -25.44
CA ASP A 460 11.55 8.18 -25.90
C ASP A 460 12.95 7.75 -25.41
N GLN A 461 13.89 8.69 -25.33
CA GLN A 461 15.23 8.42 -24.82
C GLN A 461 15.23 8.29 -23.30
N VAL A 462 14.49 9.15 -22.60
CA VAL A 462 14.28 9.06 -21.14
C VAL A 462 13.64 7.71 -20.78
N GLN A 463 12.58 7.30 -21.48
CA GLN A 463 11.92 6.01 -21.34
C GLN A 463 12.94 4.87 -21.46
N PHE A 464 13.73 4.86 -22.54
CA PHE A 464 14.71 3.81 -22.78
C PHE A 464 15.76 3.74 -21.67
N LEU A 465 16.34 4.88 -21.29
CA LEU A 465 17.39 4.95 -20.29
C LEU A 465 16.89 4.57 -18.89
N LEU A 466 15.77 5.15 -18.45
CA LEU A 466 15.18 4.86 -17.15
C LEU A 466 14.90 3.36 -17.01
N THR A 467 14.19 2.78 -17.99
CA THR A 467 13.76 1.38 -17.92
C THR A 467 14.93 0.40 -18.08
N GLN A 468 16.05 0.82 -18.67
CA GLN A 468 17.25 -0.01 -18.76
C GLN A 468 17.78 -0.35 -17.37
N PHE A 469 17.74 0.58 -16.41
CA PHE A 469 18.18 0.31 -15.03
C PHE A 469 17.38 -0.81 -14.36
N PHE A 470 16.06 -0.81 -14.55
CA PHE A 470 15.16 -1.84 -14.03
C PHE A 470 15.41 -3.19 -14.71
N VAL A 471 15.59 -3.19 -16.04
CA VAL A 471 15.88 -4.41 -16.82
C VAL A 471 17.24 -5.01 -16.44
N ASP A 472 18.26 -4.18 -16.23
CA ASP A 472 19.57 -4.63 -15.78
C ASP A 472 19.46 -5.29 -14.41
N PHE A 473 18.72 -4.68 -13.48
CA PHE A 473 18.48 -5.26 -12.17
C PHE A 473 17.72 -6.60 -12.24
N MET A 474 16.63 -6.68 -13.01
CA MET A 474 15.86 -7.93 -13.20
C MET A 474 16.71 -9.05 -13.80
N ASN A 475 17.66 -8.72 -14.67
CA ASN A 475 18.50 -9.71 -15.33
C ASN A 475 19.73 -10.11 -14.51
N GLN A 476 20.35 -9.16 -13.81
CA GLN A 476 21.70 -9.30 -13.24
C GLN A 476 21.73 -9.18 -11.70
N GLY A 477 20.67 -8.64 -11.09
CA GLY A 477 20.63 -8.30 -9.66
C GLY A 477 21.36 -7.02 -9.29
N THR A 478 21.83 -6.27 -10.29
CA THR A 478 22.49 -4.97 -10.14
C THR A 478 21.96 -4.03 -11.22
N PRO A 479 21.51 -2.81 -10.88
CA PRO A 479 21.11 -1.83 -11.89
C PRO A 479 22.34 -1.17 -12.53
N GLY A 480 22.17 -0.64 -13.75
CA GLY A 480 23.20 0.15 -14.43
C GLY A 480 24.20 -0.64 -15.26
N THR A 481 25.20 0.09 -15.78
CA THR A 481 26.20 -0.42 -16.73
C THR A 481 27.61 0.03 -16.32
N GLU A 482 28.65 -0.43 -17.02
CA GLU A 482 30.01 0.10 -16.81
C GLU A 482 30.07 1.62 -17.00
N LYS A 483 29.32 2.18 -17.96
CA LYS A 483 29.29 3.64 -18.21
C LYS A 483 28.53 4.41 -17.12
N ARG A 484 27.48 3.81 -16.56
CA ARG A 484 26.67 4.39 -15.46
C ARG A 484 26.66 3.41 -14.30
N THR A 485 27.76 3.41 -13.56
CA THR A 485 27.96 2.49 -12.43
C THR A 485 27.06 2.90 -11.28
N TRP A 486 26.22 1.97 -10.85
CA TRP A 486 25.36 2.12 -9.68
C TRP A 486 25.93 1.27 -8.55
N THR A 487 26.35 1.91 -7.46
CA THR A 487 26.98 1.21 -6.34
C THR A 487 25.94 0.71 -5.33
N GLU A 488 26.27 -0.38 -4.65
CA GLU A 488 25.46 -0.90 -3.54
C GLU A 488 25.27 0.18 -2.44
N PHE A 489 24.13 0.12 -1.76
CA PHE A 489 23.75 1.04 -0.69
C PHE A 489 24.61 0.81 0.56
N ASP A 490 25.27 1.87 1.00
CA ASP A 490 26.12 1.97 2.18
C ASP A 490 25.36 2.79 3.25
N PRO A 491 24.87 2.13 4.33
CA PRO A 491 24.13 2.79 5.41
C PRO A 491 24.84 4.00 6.03
N GLU A 492 26.17 3.99 6.08
CA GLU A 492 26.96 5.07 6.67
C GLU A 492 27.00 6.31 5.76
N LYS A 493 26.93 6.12 4.44
CA LYS A 493 26.95 7.22 3.46
C LYS A 493 25.57 7.67 3.04
N GLY A 494 24.57 6.80 3.13
CA GLY A 494 23.26 7.03 2.54
C GLY A 494 23.37 7.34 1.04
N ASN A 495 24.22 6.60 0.31
CA ASN A 495 24.41 6.82 -1.12
C ASN A 495 23.21 6.32 -1.93
N TYR A 496 22.88 7.06 -2.97
CA TYR A 496 21.76 6.78 -3.86
C TYR A 496 22.08 7.21 -5.28
N PHE A 497 21.39 6.65 -6.27
CA PHE A 497 21.52 7.07 -7.65
C PHE A 497 20.44 8.08 -7.97
N ASP A 498 20.84 9.31 -8.27
CA ASP A 498 19.93 10.38 -8.66
C ASP A 498 19.62 10.26 -10.15
N ILE A 499 18.34 10.09 -10.46
CA ILE A 499 17.83 9.98 -11.84
C ILE A 499 17.24 11.33 -12.23
N ASP A 500 18.12 12.18 -12.75
CA ASP A 500 17.78 13.46 -13.36
C ASP A 500 18.35 13.55 -14.79
N PHE A 501 17.57 14.11 -15.70
CA PHE A 501 17.92 14.27 -17.12
C PHE A 501 17.86 15.74 -17.57
N PRO A 502 18.57 16.67 -16.89
CA PRO A 502 18.54 18.08 -17.20
C PRO A 502 19.30 18.40 -18.49
N ASP A 503 20.28 17.56 -18.86
CA ASP A 503 21.15 17.78 -20.00
C ASP A 503 20.55 17.16 -21.29
N PRO A 504 20.77 17.78 -22.48
CA PRO A 504 20.27 17.25 -23.75
C PRO A 504 20.82 15.86 -24.11
N ASP A 505 22.00 15.51 -23.59
CA ASP A 505 22.71 14.26 -23.89
C ASP A 505 22.35 13.13 -22.89
N LEU A 506 21.52 13.44 -21.88
CA LEU A 506 21.01 12.53 -20.85
C LEU A 506 22.12 11.81 -20.05
N GLU A 507 23.28 12.46 -19.86
CA GLU A 507 24.43 11.91 -19.16
C GLU A 507 24.45 12.19 -17.65
N SER A 508 23.64 13.14 -17.16
CA SER A 508 23.62 13.59 -15.76
C SER A 508 23.24 12.56 -14.66
N PRO A 509 22.46 11.48 -14.89
CA PRO A 509 22.14 10.55 -13.81
C PRO A 509 23.39 9.93 -13.18
N GLY A 510 23.46 9.90 -11.85
CA GLY A 510 24.68 9.49 -11.16
C GLY A 510 24.55 9.28 -9.66
N MET A 511 25.63 8.75 -9.06
CA MET A 511 25.68 8.50 -7.62
C MET A 511 25.80 9.79 -6.81
N GLN A 512 24.97 9.92 -5.78
CA GLN A 512 24.97 10.96 -4.75
C GLN A 512 25.14 10.33 -3.35
N SER A 513 25.14 11.15 -2.31
CA SER A 513 25.27 10.72 -0.90
C SER A 513 24.40 11.58 0.02
N GLY A 514 24.11 11.07 1.22
CA GLY A 514 23.27 11.79 2.19
C GLY A 514 21.78 11.80 1.86
N TYR A 515 21.25 10.72 1.27
CA TYR A 515 19.82 10.59 0.95
C TYR A 515 18.94 10.96 2.14
N HIS A 516 18.24 12.09 2.02
CA HIS A 516 17.34 12.69 3.01
C HIS A 516 17.89 12.64 4.46
N GLN A 517 19.17 12.95 4.64
CA GLN A 517 19.87 12.77 5.91
C GLN A 517 19.24 13.55 7.08
N GLU A 518 18.81 14.80 6.87
CA GLU A 518 18.15 15.60 7.91
C GLU A 518 16.85 14.95 8.41
N GLY A 519 16.00 14.49 7.48
CA GLY A 519 14.78 13.76 7.79
C GLY A 519 15.05 12.44 8.50
N TYR A 520 16.06 11.70 8.06
CA TYR A 520 16.50 10.46 8.69
C TYR A 520 17.00 10.68 10.13
N ASP A 521 17.91 11.63 10.34
CA ASP A 521 18.43 11.95 11.66
C ASP A 521 17.32 12.41 12.62
N PHE A 522 16.35 13.16 12.10
CA PHE A 522 15.22 13.58 12.91
C PHE A 522 14.28 12.41 13.25
N TRP A 523 13.72 11.73 12.25
CA TRP A 523 12.65 10.73 12.46
C TRP A 523 13.17 9.38 12.95
N HIS A 524 14.31 8.92 12.44
CA HIS A 524 14.85 7.60 12.76
C HIS A 524 15.75 7.63 14.00
N VAL A 525 16.53 8.71 14.19
CA VAL A 525 17.49 8.80 15.31
C VAL A 525 16.94 9.62 16.48
N PHE A 526 16.48 10.85 16.26
CA PHE A 526 16.14 11.77 17.35
C PHE A 526 14.77 11.52 17.97
N ILE A 527 13.70 11.39 17.17
CA ILE A 527 12.33 11.22 17.66
C ILE A 527 12.20 10.04 18.65
N PRO A 528 12.76 8.84 18.40
CA PRO A 528 12.69 7.73 19.37
C PRO A 528 13.27 8.05 20.75
N THR A 529 14.27 8.95 20.83
CA THR A 529 14.91 9.32 22.10
C THR A 529 14.03 10.20 23.00
N ILE A 530 13.04 10.89 22.44
CA ILE A 530 12.18 11.84 23.16
C ILE A 530 10.71 11.44 23.19
N ALA A 531 10.25 10.66 22.21
CA ALA A 531 8.87 10.20 22.12
C ALA A 531 8.62 8.92 22.92
N GLY A 532 9.68 8.17 23.25
CA GLY A 532 9.57 6.83 23.80
C GLY A 532 9.28 5.79 22.70
N PRO A 533 8.91 4.55 23.07
CA PRO A 533 8.61 3.52 22.08
C PRO A 533 7.42 3.94 21.22
N LYS A 534 7.45 3.60 19.92
CA LYS A 534 6.27 3.65 19.08
C LYS A 534 5.16 2.86 19.76
N PHE A 535 3.92 3.35 19.71
CA PHE A 535 2.80 2.57 20.19
C PHE A 535 2.60 1.41 19.22
N THR A 536 3.16 0.26 19.60
CA THR A 536 2.68 -1.03 19.11
C THR A 536 1.40 -1.26 19.90
N PRO A 537 0.23 -1.49 19.29
CA PRO A 537 -0.95 -1.81 20.08
C PRO A 537 -0.67 -3.06 20.88
N LEU A 538 -0.31 -2.86 22.14
CA LEU A 538 -0.31 -3.87 23.17
C LEU A 538 -1.79 -4.15 23.49
N PHE A 539 -2.40 -5.05 22.74
CA PHE A 539 -3.18 -6.12 23.37
C PHE A 539 -2.28 -7.36 23.59
N GLU A 540 -1.01 -7.12 23.91
CA GLU A 540 0.02 -8.15 24.11
C GLU A 540 0.22 -8.50 25.60
N ALA A 541 -0.74 -8.15 26.47
CA ALA A 541 -0.82 -8.69 27.81
C ALA A 541 -2.10 -9.54 27.96
N ASP A 542 -1.88 -10.82 28.26
CA ASP A 542 -2.83 -11.80 28.82
C ASP A 542 -3.78 -12.55 27.87
N VAL A 543 -3.25 -13.43 26.99
CA VAL A 543 -4.00 -14.67 26.61
C VAL A 543 -3.11 -15.93 26.48
N PHE A 544 -1.78 -15.83 26.42
CA PHE A 544 -0.90 -17.02 26.35
C PHE A 544 -0.04 -17.22 27.60
N ASN A 545 -0.66 -17.47 28.76
CA ASN A 545 0.01 -18.24 29.82
C ASN A 545 -0.92 -18.80 30.92
N GLU A 546 -1.95 -19.58 30.57
CA GLU A 546 -2.71 -20.35 31.58
C GLU A 546 -2.13 -21.74 31.90
N GLN A 547 -0.93 -22.09 31.42
CA GLN A 547 -0.31 -23.40 31.70
C GLN A 547 0.99 -23.37 32.51
N SER A 548 1.50 -22.21 32.94
CA SER A 548 2.76 -22.15 33.72
C SER A 548 2.68 -21.54 35.13
N LEU A 549 1.52 -21.06 35.58
CA LEU A 549 1.34 -20.49 36.94
C LEU A 549 0.71 -21.47 37.96
N GLY A 550 0.76 -22.78 37.69
CA GLY A 550 0.25 -23.82 38.58
C GLY A 550 1.23 -24.32 39.65
N ALA A 551 2.46 -23.78 39.77
CA ALA A 551 3.51 -24.41 40.58
C ALA A 551 4.18 -23.56 41.67
N GLU A 552 3.84 -22.27 41.85
CA GLU A 552 4.51 -21.43 42.88
C GLU A 552 3.57 -20.74 43.88
N ALA A 553 2.26 -20.98 43.84
CA ALA A 553 1.30 -20.41 44.79
C ALA A 553 1.04 -21.28 46.05
N GLU A 554 1.96 -22.18 46.40
CA GLU A 554 1.99 -22.84 47.72
C GLU A 554 3.25 -22.44 48.48
N LYS A 555 3.29 -21.19 48.95
CA LYS A 555 3.96 -20.80 50.19
C LYS A 555 3.65 -19.33 50.45
N ILE A 556 3.27 -19.05 51.70
CA ILE A 556 3.12 -17.73 52.34
C ILE A 556 1.67 -17.22 52.43
N SER A 557 1.03 -17.62 53.53
CA SER A 557 0.08 -16.85 54.34
C SER A 557 0.64 -16.89 55.79
N PRO A 558 0.31 -16.02 56.78
CA PRO A 558 -0.72 -14.95 56.84
C PRO A 558 -0.25 -13.61 57.47
N LYS A 559 -1.08 -12.55 57.40
CA LYS A 559 -1.63 -11.85 58.60
C LYS A 559 -2.71 -10.80 58.26
N LYS A 560 -3.72 -10.78 59.13
CA LYS A 560 -4.99 -10.03 59.14
C LYS A 560 -4.81 -8.53 59.48
N ASN A 561 -5.68 -7.67 58.93
CA ASN A 561 -6.43 -6.65 59.70
C ASN A 561 -7.66 -6.08 58.95
N LYS A 562 -8.59 -5.52 59.75
CA LYS A 562 -10.05 -5.28 59.62
C LYS A 562 -10.52 -4.15 58.65
N PRO A 563 -11.84 -4.07 58.33
CA PRO A 563 -12.40 -3.18 57.30
C PRO A 563 -12.75 -1.78 57.81
N VAL A 564 -12.75 -0.78 56.91
CA VAL A 564 -13.24 0.59 57.16
C VAL A 564 -14.43 0.90 56.25
N ASP A 565 -15.37 1.60 56.86
CA ASP A 565 -16.74 1.95 56.51
C ASP A 565 -16.86 2.93 55.31
N ARG A 566 -17.85 2.72 54.43
CA ARG A 566 -18.18 3.60 53.29
C ARG A 566 -19.47 4.38 53.60
N ALA A 567 -19.36 5.51 54.27
CA ALA A 567 -20.48 6.46 54.41
C ALA A 567 -20.02 7.88 54.79
N SER A 568 -19.31 8.59 53.89
CA SER A 568 -19.24 10.06 53.91
C SER A 568 -18.45 10.62 52.73
N LEU A 569 -18.99 10.66 51.52
CA LEU A 569 -18.44 11.49 50.45
C LEU A 569 -19.48 11.62 49.31
N ASN A 570 -20.49 12.47 49.46
CA ASN A 570 -21.42 12.79 48.35
C ASN A 570 -22.33 14.01 48.61
N TRP A 571 -21.74 15.19 48.79
CA TRP A 571 -22.53 16.45 48.75
C TRP A 571 -21.90 17.53 47.87
N GLU A 572 -20.56 17.59 47.74
CA GLU A 572 -19.92 18.57 46.86
C GLU A 572 -20.01 18.20 45.36
N LEU A 573 -20.03 16.91 45.02
CA LEU A 573 -20.08 16.46 43.62
C LEU A 573 -21.42 16.77 42.94
N MET A 574 -22.54 16.74 43.67
CA MET A 574 -23.86 17.08 43.11
C MET A 574 -24.04 18.58 42.88
N PHE A 575 -23.34 19.45 43.61
CA PHE A 575 -23.45 20.90 43.45
C PHE A 575 -22.76 21.39 42.15
N TRP A 576 -21.63 20.78 41.79
CA TRP A 576 -20.90 21.10 40.55
C TRP A 576 -21.57 20.60 39.28
N ILE A 577 -22.27 19.47 39.35
CA ILE A 577 -23.04 18.93 38.22
C ILE A 577 -24.26 19.82 37.90
N GLY A 578 -24.93 20.36 38.92
CA GLY A 578 -26.06 21.28 38.73
C GLY A 578 -25.68 22.62 38.10
N ALA A 579 -24.53 23.19 38.47
CA ALA A 579 -24.05 24.46 37.92
C ALA A 579 -23.60 24.35 36.44
N GLY A 580 -23.01 23.21 36.06
CA GLY A 580 -22.56 22.96 34.68
C GLY A 580 -23.70 22.84 33.67
N VAL A 581 -24.83 22.24 34.05
CA VAL A 581 -26.01 22.07 33.17
C VAL A 581 -26.71 23.41 32.90
N ILE A 582 -26.75 24.32 33.88
CA ILE A 582 -27.33 25.66 33.71
C ILE A 582 -26.49 26.52 32.76
N LEU A 583 -25.17 26.43 32.83
CA LEU A 583 -24.25 27.17 31.96
C LEU A 583 -24.39 26.74 30.49
N LEU A 584 -24.54 25.43 30.24
CA LEU A 584 -24.74 24.88 28.89
C LEU A 584 -26.08 25.30 28.25
N LEU A 585 -27.14 25.42 29.06
CA LEU A 585 -28.44 25.91 28.58
C LEU A 585 -28.41 27.40 28.21
N ILE A 586 -27.67 28.22 28.97
CA ILE A 586 -27.50 29.65 28.68
C ILE A 586 -26.70 29.87 27.39
N ILE A 587 -25.62 29.11 27.17
CA ILE A 587 -24.80 29.19 25.95
C ILE A 587 -25.62 28.79 24.71
N SER A 588 -26.46 27.76 24.84
CA SER A 588 -27.33 27.29 23.76
C SER A 588 -28.39 28.34 23.38
N LEU A 589 -28.98 29.03 24.36
CA LEU A 589 -29.93 30.13 24.15
C LEU A 589 -29.28 31.35 23.47
N VAL A 590 -28.04 31.70 23.84
CA VAL A 590 -27.30 32.80 23.22
C VAL A 590 -26.97 32.49 21.75
N LEU A 591 -26.58 31.25 21.43
CA LEU A 591 -26.29 30.82 20.06
C LEU A 591 -27.54 30.82 19.16
N VAL A 592 -28.69 30.45 19.70
CA VAL A 592 -29.98 30.51 18.98
C VAL A 592 -30.40 31.96 18.73
N CYS A 593 -30.26 32.85 19.71
CA CYS A 593 -30.53 34.28 19.54
C CYS A 593 -29.59 34.94 18.50
N TRP A 594 -28.31 34.55 18.49
CA TRP A 594 -27.33 35.05 17.50
C TRP A 594 -27.68 34.61 16.07
N LYS A 595 -28.08 33.34 15.88
CA LYS A 595 -28.53 32.79 14.58
C LYS A 595 -29.83 33.43 14.08
N LEU A 596 -30.70 33.86 14.98
CA LEU A 596 -31.95 34.57 14.63
C LEU A 596 -31.70 36.04 14.28
N GLN A 597 -30.73 36.70 14.93
CA GLN A 597 -30.31 38.06 14.56
C GLN A 597 -29.55 38.13 13.22
N SER A 598 -28.70 37.14 12.91
CA SER A 598 -27.96 37.10 11.64
C SER A 598 -28.90 36.95 10.44
N LYS A 599 -29.92 36.07 10.55
CA LYS A 599 -30.95 35.89 9.53
C LYS A 599 -31.86 37.11 9.33
N LYS A 600 -32.08 37.92 10.38
CA LYS A 600 -32.86 39.16 10.25
C LYS A 600 -32.11 40.23 9.44
N SER A 601 -30.78 40.31 9.57
CA SER A 601 -29.95 41.25 8.81
C SER A 601 -29.83 40.91 7.32
N GLU A 602 -30.04 39.64 6.96
CA GLU A 602 -29.95 39.14 5.58
C GLU A 602 -31.26 39.40 4.82
N TYR A 603 -32.39 39.42 5.54
CA TYR A 603 -33.73 39.73 4.99
C TYR A 603 -34.00 41.24 4.85
N GLU A 604 -33.22 42.11 5.50
CA GLU A 604 -33.29 43.58 5.36
C GLU A 604 -32.30 44.12 4.30
N ARG A 605 -31.51 43.26 3.66
CA ARG A 605 -30.55 43.58 2.58
C ARG A 605 -30.93 43.04 1.19
N LEU A 606 -32.02 42.28 1.09
CA LEU A 606 -32.75 41.95 -0.15
C LEU A 606 -33.99 42.85 -0.24
#